data_AF-A0A0L0F3G7-F1
#
_entry.id   AF-A0A0L0F3G7-F1
#
_cell.length_a   1.000
_cell.length_b   1.000
_cell.length_c   1.000
_cell.angle_alpha   90.00
_cell.angle_beta   90.00
_cell.angle_gamma   90.00
#
_symmetry.space_group_name_H-M   'P 1'
#
loop_
_entity.id
_entity.type
_entity.pdbx_description
1 polymer ?
#
loop_
_entity_poly.entity_id
_entity_poly.type
_entity_poly.pdbx_seq_one_letter_code
_entity_poly.pdbx_strand_id
1 'polypeptide(L)'
;VGQAAARKAAGVICAMAREGATAGRAVLIAGPPGTGKTALAMAMAQGLGKDTPFTMLSASEVFSLELSRTESLVQAFRRSI
;
A
#
# COMPACT_ATOMS: atom_id res chain seq x y z
N VAL A 1 -1.87 -17.60 -9.25
CA VAL A 1 -2.75 -18.68 -8.74
C VAL A 1 -3.77 -18.07 -7.77
N GLY A 2 -5.05 -18.46 -7.82
CA GLY A 2 -6.09 -18.03 -6.86
C GLY A 2 -6.50 -16.54 -6.92
N GLN A 3 -7.42 -16.13 -6.04
CA GLN A 3 -7.77 -14.71 -5.79
C GLN A 3 -8.09 -13.89 -7.06
N ALA A 4 -8.84 -14.44 -8.02
CA ALA A 4 -9.08 -13.79 -9.32
C ALA A 4 -9.73 -12.41 -9.18
N ALA A 5 -10.77 -12.29 -8.33
CA ALA A 5 -11.44 -11.03 -8.09
C ALA A 5 -10.51 -9.97 -7.47
N ALA A 6 -9.76 -10.35 -6.43
CA ALA A 6 -8.82 -9.43 -5.76
C ALA A 6 -7.69 -8.98 -6.70
N ARG A 7 -7.17 -9.89 -7.54
CA ARG A 7 -6.15 -9.55 -8.56
C ARG A 7 -6.72 -8.64 -9.66
N LYS A 8 -7.97 -8.85 -10.07
CA LYS A 8 -8.64 -7.95 -11.02
C LYS A 8 -8.79 -6.54 -10.44
N ALA A 9 -9.25 -6.44 -9.19
CA ALA A 9 -9.36 -5.16 -8.48
C ALA A 9 -7.99 -4.47 -8.30
N ALA A 10 -6.95 -5.23 -7.93
CA ALA A 10 -5.58 -4.76 -7.85
C ALA A 10 -5.08 -4.20 -9.20
N GLY A 11 -5.43 -4.84 -10.31
CA GLY A 11 -5.11 -4.33 -11.64
C GLY A 11 -5.71 -2.96 -11.94
N VAL A 12 -6.96 -2.72 -11.51
CA VAL A 12 -7.61 -1.39 -11.63
C VAL A 12 -6.87 -0.35 -10.77
N ILE A 13 -6.52 -0.70 -9.54
CA ILE A 13 -5.77 0.20 -8.64
C ILE A 13 -4.40 0.55 -9.23
N CYS A 14 -3.68 -0.43 -9.79
CA CYS A 14 -2.40 -0.19 -10.46
C CYS A 14 -2.55 0.70 -11.70
N ALA A 15 -3.62 0.53 -12.47
CA ALA A 15 -3.90 1.42 -13.61
C ALA A 15 -4.14 2.87 -13.13
N MET A 16 -4.97 3.06 -12.11
CA MET A 16 -5.19 4.37 -11.49
C MET A 16 -3.90 5.01 -10.97
N ALA A 17 -3.02 4.21 -10.37
CA ALA A 17 -1.72 4.69 -9.87
C ALA A 17 -0.82 5.18 -11.02
N ARG A 18 -0.77 4.44 -12.13
CA ARG A 18 0.00 4.84 -13.33
C ARG A 18 -0.54 6.11 -13.98
N GLU A 19 -1.85 6.32 -13.92
CA GLU A 19 -2.51 7.53 -14.42
C GLU A 19 -2.40 8.73 -13.46
N GLY A 20 -1.78 8.55 -12.29
CA GLY A 20 -1.71 9.60 -11.25
C GLY A 20 -3.05 9.87 -10.56
N ALA A 21 -4.06 9.02 -10.76
CA ALA A 21 -5.42 9.17 -10.26
C ALA A 21 -5.62 8.58 -8.84
N THR A 22 -4.58 8.48 -8.02
CA THR A 22 -4.65 7.92 -6.65
C THR A 22 -4.64 8.98 -5.55
N ALA A 23 -4.40 10.25 -5.87
CA ALA A 23 -4.36 11.34 -4.89
C ALA A 23 -5.68 11.41 -4.07
N GLY A 24 -5.55 11.47 -2.73
CA GLY A 24 -6.68 11.55 -1.80
C GLY A 24 -7.54 10.28 -1.70
N ARG A 25 -7.09 9.15 -2.26
CA ARG A 25 -7.81 7.87 -2.20
C ARG A 25 -7.14 6.90 -1.23
N ALA A 26 -7.96 6.09 -0.56
CA ALA A 26 -7.51 4.98 0.28
C ALA A 26 -8.17 3.67 -0.18
N VAL A 27 -7.43 2.58 -0.11
CA VAL A 27 -7.92 1.23 -0.43
C VAL A 27 -7.71 0.34 0.79
N LEU A 28 -8.75 -0.39 1.20
CA LEU A 28 -8.68 -1.39 2.26
C LEU A 28 -8.77 -2.80 1.67
N ILE A 29 -7.73 -3.62 1.88
CA ILE A 29 -7.74 -5.04 1.54
C ILE A 29 -8.18 -5.83 2.78
N ALA A 30 -9.43 -6.24 2.84
CA ALA A 30 -9.99 -7.02 3.95
C ALA A 30 -10.11 -8.51 3.60
N GLY A 31 -10.10 -9.36 4.63
CA GLY A 31 -10.35 -10.80 4.49
C GLY A 31 -9.71 -11.63 5.60
N PRO A 32 -10.07 -12.92 5.73
CA PRO A 32 -9.52 -13.83 6.75
C PRO A 32 -7.98 -13.91 6.76
N PRO A 33 -7.34 -14.32 7.87
CA PRO A 33 -5.89 -14.56 7.90
C PRO A 33 -5.48 -15.59 6.84
N GLY A 34 -4.23 -15.50 6.34
CA GLY A 34 -3.70 -16.45 5.35
C GLY A 34 -4.19 -16.27 3.90
N THR A 35 -5.05 -15.29 3.61
CA THR A 35 -5.63 -15.07 2.26
C THR A 35 -4.75 -14.26 1.29
N GLY A 36 -3.50 -13.96 1.66
CA GLY A 36 -2.54 -13.32 0.77
C GLY A 36 -2.67 -11.79 0.62
N LYS A 37 -3.29 -11.09 1.58
CA LYS A 37 -3.47 -9.62 1.56
C LYS A 37 -2.13 -8.86 1.41
N THR A 38 -1.16 -9.19 2.25
CA THR A 38 0.19 -8.59 2.19
C THR A 38 0.89 -8.94 0.88
N ALA A 39 0.77 -10.18 0.42
CA ALA A 39 1.34 -10.61 -0.86
C ALA A 39 0.74 -9.86 -2.04
N LEU A 40 -0.57 -9.55 -2.02
CA LEU A 40 -1.23 -8.75 -3.04
C LEU A 40 -0.70 -7.31 -3.07
N ALA A 41 -0.52 -6.68 -1.90
CA ALA A 41 0.07 -5.33 -1.80
C ALA A 41 1.50 -5.29 -2.36
N MET A 42 2.33 -6.26 -2.00
CA MET A 42 3.70 -6.38 -2.53
C MET A 42 3.71 -6.62 -4.04
N ALA A 43 2.81 -7.46 -4.56
CA ALA A 43 2.69 -7.72 -5.99
C ALA A 43 2.25 -6.46 -6.77
N MET A 44 1.36 -5.63 -6.20
CA MET A 44 1.00 -4.34 -6.81
C MET A 44 2.22 -3.42 -6.89
N ALA A 45 2.97 -3.27 -5.80
CA ALA A 45 4.19 -2.45 -5.76
C ALA A 45 5.21 -2.90 -6.82
N GLN A 46 5.51 -4.20 -6.87
CA GLN A 46 6.42 -4.76 -7.88
C GLN A 46 5.92 -4.56 -9.32
N GLY A 47 4.60 -4.64 -9.54
CA GLY A 47 3.98 -4.46 -10.84
C GLY A 47 3.94 -3.01 -11.33
N LEU A 48 4.06 -2.02 -10.44
CA LEU A 48 4.14 -0.60 -10.80
C LEU A 48 5.52 -0.19 -11.33
N GLY A 49 6.58 -0.90 -10.91
CA GLY A 49 7.94 -0.71 -11.39
C GLY A 49 8.91 -0.44 -10.24
N LYS A 50 10.22 -0.62 -10.50
CA LYS A 50 11.27 -0.42 -9.48
C LYS A 50 11.41 1.03 -9.03
N ASP A 51 11.02 1.97 -9.90
CA ASP A 51 11.13 3.41 -9.64
C ASP A 51 9.90 3.97 -8.92
N THR A 52 8.88 3.15 -8.67
CA THR A 52 7.70 3.57 -7.91
C THR A 52 7.99 3.42 -6.41
N PRO A 53 7.98 4.51 -5.62
CA PRO A 53 8.18 4.43 -4.18
C PRO A 53 7.10 3.57 -3.51
N PHE A 54 7.52 2.63 -2.66
CA PHE A 54 6.61 1.81 -1.86
C PHE A 54 7.11 1.72 -0.43
N THR A 55 6.28 2.17 0.51
CA THR A 55 6.57 2.11 1.94
C THR A 55 5.67 1.09 2.62
N MET A 56 6.27 0.08 3.24
CA MET A 56 5.59 -0.77 4.21
C MET A 56 5.65 -0.10 5.57
N LEU A 57 4.50 0.01 6.24
CA LEU A 57 4.41 0.57 7.59
C LEU A 57 3.48 -0.31 8.42
N SER A 58 3.99 -0.82 9.54
CA SER A 58 3.19 -1.42 10.60
C SER A 58 2.58 -0.33 11.48
N ALA A 59 1.36 -0.54 11.94
CA ALA A 59 0.70 0.38 12.87
C ALA A 59 1.50 0.58 14.17
N SER A 60 2.24 -0.44 14.61
CA SER A 60 3.09 -0.35 15.80
C SER A 60 4.28 0.61 15.62
N GLU A 61 4.78 0.79 14.39
CA GLU A 61 5.90 1.70 14.10
C GLU A 61 5.50 3.18 14.22
N VAL A 62 4.20 3.48 14.19
CA VAL A 62 3.68 4.85 14.39
C VAL A 62 3.86 5.30 15.85
N PHE A 63 3.94 4.36 16.79
CA PHE A 63 4.12 4.66 18.21
C PHE A 63 5.62 4.68 18.55
N SER A 64 6.15 5.88 18.77
CA SER A 64 7.55 6.11 19.15
C SER A 64 7.63 7.01 20.39
N LEU A 65 8.72 6.88 21.15
CA LEU A 65 9.06 7.80 22.24
C LEU A 65 9.73 9.08 21.72
N GLU A 66 10.33 9.02 20.53
CA GLU A 66 11.13 10.12 19.95
C GLU A 66 10.31 11.04 19.05
N LEU A 67 9.27 10.50 18.40
CA LEU A 67 8.44 11.21 17.43
C LEU A 67 6.97 11.15 17.80
N SER A 68 6.26 12.25 17.53
CA SER A 68 4.81 12.25 17.64
C SER A 68 4.18 11.34 16.58
N ARG A 69 3.03 10.74 16.89
CA ARG A 69 2.27 9.88 15.96
C ARG A 69 1.99 10.56 14.62
N THR A 70 1.68 11.86 14.65
CA THR A 70 1.42 12.66 13.44
C THR A 70 2.69 12.77 12.60
N GLU A 71 3.83 13.08 13.22
CA GLU A 71 5.11 13.20 12.51
C GLU A 71 5.55 11.87 11.91
N SER A 72 5.41 10.76 12.64
CA SER A 72 5.69 9.42 12.13
C SER A 72 4.87 9.10 10.86
N LEU A 73 3.59 9.47 10.83
CA LEU A 73 2.73 9.30 9.65
C LEU A 73 3.15 10.21 8.50
N VAL A 74 3.41 11.50 8.78
CA VAL A 74 3.87 12.46 7.76
C VAL A 74 5.15 11.97 7.09
N GLN A 75 6.11 11.46 7.86
CA GLN A 75 7.34 10.90 7.30
C GLN A 75 7.10 9.66 6.43
N ALA A 76 6.18 8.77 6.84
CA ALA A 76 5.82 7.60 6.03
C ALA A 76 5.18 8.00 4.69
N PHE A 77 4.31 9.02 4.68
CA PHE A 77 3.76 9.55 3.43
C PHE A 77 4.86 10.15 2.54
N ARG A 78 5.80 10.91 3.10
CA ARG A 78 6.92 11.51 2.34
C ARG A 78 7.87 10.49 1.72
N ARG A 79 8.01 9.29 2.30
CA ARG A 79 8.80 8.20 1.71
C ARG A 79 8.12 7.53 0.51
N SER A 80 6.84 7.82 0.29
CA SER A 80 6.00 7.15 -0.71
C SER A 80 5.64 8.06 -1.91
N ILE A 81 6.30 9.21 -2.04
CA ILE A 81 6.16 10.18 -3.14
C ILE A 81 7.46 10.33 -3.92
#